data_AF-A0A9D8ZBF1-F1
#
_entry.id   AF-A0A9D8ZBF1-F1
#
_cell.length_a   1.000
_cell.length_b   1.000
_cell.length_c   1.000
_cell.angle_alpha   90.00
_cell.angle_beta   90.00
_cell.angle_gamma   90.00
#
_symmetry.space_group_name_H-M   'P 1'
#
loop_
_entity.id
_entity.type
_entity.pdbx_description
1 polymer ?
#
loop_
_entity_poly.entity_id
_entity_poly.type
_entity_poly.pdbx_seq_one_letter_code
_entity_poly.pdbx_strand_id
1 'polypeptide(L)'
;MSQALKALALAATVTAATALPAAANYGDRARGGEAVIFVHPEFRGAALAIDGPVYNLHELGFNDTVSSIDVNGSWEVCEHPDFRGRCAVIDGPTAHLTRLHMNDNISSMRPLEGRGRRVAHRRDGDRAHGRRGRGNQGNHRAHNQGIDGRHTVFFPRPRDAYGDRVPVGRGNANQFCQDMGLGRAVYADRGRRNLTDVLCAK
;
A
#
# COMPACT_ATOMS: atom_id res chain seq x y z
N MET A 1 0.34 7.99 -78.31
CA MET A 1 -0.61 8.94 -77.66
C MET A 1 -1.18 8.26 -76.43
N SER A 2 -1.08 8.93 -75.28
CA SER A 2 -1.84 8.70 -74.03
C SER A 2 -1.55 7.43 -73.22
N GLN A 3 -1.46 7.43 -71.89
CA GLN A 3 -1.31 8.44 -70.83
C GLN A 3 -0.80 7.66 -69.58
N ALA A 4 -0.10 8.34 -68.68
CA ALA A 4 0.31 7.84 -67.36
C ALA A 4 -0.89 7.66 -66.41
N LEU A 5 -0.62 7.42 -65.11
CA LEU A 5 -1.53 7.30 -63.93
C LEU A 5 -1.88 5.84 -63.57
N LYS A 6 -1.68 5.31 -62.36
CA LYS A 6 -1.43 5.88 -61.02
C LYS A 6 -0.77 4.82 -60.12
N ALA A 7 0.11 5.28 -59.23
CA ALA A 7 0.56 4.53 -58.07
C ALA A 7 -0.59 4.27 -57.10
N LEU A 8 -0.60 3.09 -56.48
CA LEU A 8 -1.16 2.88 -55.15
C LEU A 8 -0.48 1.67 -54.50
N ALA A 9 0.63 1.97 -53.82
CA ALA A 9 1.05 1.19 -52.67
C ALA A 9 0.13 1.54 -51.51
N LEU A 10 -0.34 0.53 -50.76
CA LEU A 10 -0.09 0.39 -49.33
C LEU A 10 -0.75 -0.91 -48.86
N ALA A 11 0.07 -1.95 -48.66
CA ALA A 11 -0.31 -3.07 -47.80
C ALA A 11 -0.24 -2.57 -46.35
N ALA A 12 -1.39 -2.26 -45.75
CA ALA A 12 -1.46 -1.94 -44.33
C ALA A 12 -1.41 -3.24 -43.52
N THR A 13 -0.20 -3.76 -43.28
CA THR A 13 0.00 -4.80 -42.27
C THR A 13 -0.14 -4.15 -40.91
N VAL A 14 -1.28 -4.38 -40.25
CA VAL A 14 -1.49 -3.99 -38.85
C VAL A 14 -0.55 -4.85 -38.00
N THR A 15 0.56 -4.29 -37.55
CA THR A 15 1.37 -4.89 -36.49
C THR A 15 0.54 -4.87 -35.22
N ALA A 16 0.03 -6.04 -34.82
CA ALA A 16 -0.51 -6.22 -33.48
C ALA A 16 0.61 -5.95 -32.48
N ALA A 17 0.54 -4.83 -31.78
CA ALA A 17 1.41 -4.55 -30.64
C ALA A 17 1.09 -5.59 -29.57
N THR A 18 1.94 -6.60 -29.43
CA THR A 18 1.89 -7.53 -28.31
C THR A 18 2.21 -6.74 -27.05
N ALA A 19 1.18 -6.37 -26.31
CA ALA A 19 1.33 -5.83 -24.97
C ALA A 19 2.08 -6.88 -24.15
N LEU A 20 3.31 -6.56 -23.74
CA LEU A 20 4.03 -7.36 -22.77
C LEU A 20 3.18 -7.37 -21.49
N PRO A 21 2.97 -8.51 -20.83
CA PRO A 21 2.46 -8.49 -19.48
C PRO A 21 3.52 -7.76 -18.66
N ALA A 22 3.18 -6.59 -18.13
CA ALA A 22 3.93 -5.97 -17.06
C ALA A 22 3.81 -6.92 -15.86
N ALA A 23 4.78 -7.83 -15.74
CA ALA A 23 5.03 -8.52 -14.49
C ALA A 23 5.52 -7.44 -13.52
N ALA A 24 4.57 -6.77 -12.86
CA ALA A 24 4.84 -5.92 -11.72
C ALA A 24 5.40 -6.84 -10.64
N ASN A 25 6.73 -6.92 -10.58
CA ASN A 25 7.46 -7.54 -9.48
C ASN A 25 7.22 -6.71 -8.22
N TYR A 26 6.07 -6.91 -7.56
CA TYR A 26 5.86 -6.54 -6.16
C TYR A 26 6.55 -7.59 -5.28
N GLY A 27 7.87 -7.67 -5.44
CA GLY A 27 8.71 -8.73 -4.91
C GLY A 27 9.91 -8.18 -4.15
N ASP A 28 9.73 -7.04 -3.48
CA ASP A 28 10.63 -6.64 -2.41
C ASP A 28 9.79 -5.98 -1.34
N ARG A 29 9.37 -6.76 -0.33
CA ARG A 29 8.92 -6.19 0.95
C ARG A 29 10.18 -5.64 1.60
N ALA A 30 10.66 -4.52 1.06
CA ALA A 30 11.66 -3.70 1.70
C ALA A 30 11.17 -3.55 3.14
N ARG A 31 12.01 -3.90 4.12
CA ARG A 31 11.76 -3.64 5.54
C ARG A 31 11.87 -2.13 5.80
N GLY A 32 11.19 -1.36 4.98
CA GLY A 32 11.34 0.06 4.78
C GLY A 32 10.12 0.73 5.34
N GLY A 33 10.24 1.18 6.59
CA GLY A 33 9.31 2.08 7.25
C GLY A 33 7.85 1.62 7.32
N GLU A 34 7.08 2.34 8.12
CA GLU A 34 5.62 2.28 8.10
C GLU A 34 5.16 3.72 7.89
N ALA A 35 4.15 3.94 7.07
CA ALA A 35 3.59 5.26 6.82
C ALA A 35 2.07 5.22 6.92
N VAL A 36 1.48 6.28 7.45
CA VAL A 36 0.04 6.53 7.41
C VAL A 36 -0.19 7.90 6.79
N ILE A 37 -0.88 7.94 5.65
CA ILE A 37 -1.25 9.18 4.97
C ILE A 37 -2.70 9.56 5.29
N PHE A 38 -2.99 10.86 5.33
CA PHE A 38 -4.28 11.41 5.73
C PHE A 38 -4.75 12.50 4.75
N VAL A 39 -6.04 12.48 4.42
CA VAL A 39 -6.64 13.45 3.47
C VAL A 39 -6.88 14.84 4.05
N HIS A 40 -6.67 15.03 5.34
CA HIS A 40 -6.75 16.34 5.99
C HIS A 40 -5.49 16.63 6.81
N PRO A 41 -5.21 17.92 7.09
CA PRO A 41 -4.12 18.30 7.98
C PRO A 41 -4.30 17.75 9.40
N GLU A 42 -3.19 17.71 10.15
CA GLU A 42 -3.15 17.27 11.55
C GLU A 42 -3.64 15.83 11.78
N PHE A 43 -3.37 14.93 10.83
CA PHE A 43 -3.64 13.49 10.90
C PHE A 43 -5.13 13.16 11.03
N ARG A 44 -5.96 13.86 10.26
CA ARG A 44 -7.43 13.70 10.28
C ARG A 44 -7.99 13.23 8.94
N GLY A 45 -9.27 12.83 8.97
CA GLY A 45 -10.01 12.39 7.79
C GLY A 45 -9.74 10.93 7.44
N ALA A 46 -10.05 10.57 6.19
CA ALA A 46 -9.69 9.26 5.64
C ALA A 46 -8.17 9.06 5.69
N ALA A 47 -7.77 7.84 6.09
CA ALA A 47 -6.38 7.47 6.27
C ALA A 47 -6.06 6.18 5.52
N LEU A 48 -4.81 6.04 5.09
CA LEU A 48 -4.29 4.83 4.46
C LEU A 48 -2.93 4.47 5.05
N ALA A 49 -2.81 3.24 5.56
CA ALA A 49 -1.55 2.69 6.03
C ALA A 49 -0.78 2.04 4.86
N ILE A 50 0.53 2.27 4.81
CA ILE A 50 1.44 1.90 3.73
C ILE A 50 2.72 1.34 4.38
N ASP A 51 3.13 0.14 4.00
CA ASP A 51 4.28 -0.59 4.54
C ASP A 51 5.38 -0.83 3.48
N GLY A 52 5.28 -0.17 2.32
CA GLY A 52 6.20 -0.34 1.21
C GLY A 52 5.99 0.69 0.09
N PRO A 53 6.68 0.53 -1.05
CA PRO A 53 6.57 1.45 -2.17
C PRO A 53 5.18 1.42 -2.83
N VAL A 54 4.65 2.61 -3.08
CA VAL A 54 3.41 2.85 -3.84
C VAL A 54 3.77 3.67 -5.08
N TYR A 55 3.72 3.03 -6.24
CA TYR A 55 4.06 3.63 -7.53
C TYR A 55 3.00 4.62 -8.02
N ASN A 56 1.74 4.44 -7.63
CA ASN A 56 0.65 5.30 -8.04
C ASN A 56 -0.48 5.33 -6.99
N LEU A 57 -0.67 6.47 -6.31
CA LEU A 57 -1.71 6.64 -5.29
C LEU A 57 -3.12 6.71 -5.87
N HIS A 58 -3.28 6.96 -7.18
CA HIS A 58 -4.57 6.87 -7.85
C HIS A 58 -5.20 5.49 -7.73
N GLU A 59 -4.39 4.42 -7.78
CA GLU A 59 -4.88 3.04 -7.68
C GLU A 59 -5.54 2.73 -6.33
N LEU A 60 -5.14 3.49 -5.30
CA LEU A 60 -5.61 3.41 -3.92
C LEU A 60 -6.65 4.49 -3.58
N GLY A 61 -6.94 5.42 -4.50
CA GLY A 61 -7.90 6.51 -4.31
C GLY A 61 -7.39 7.67 -3.43
N PHE A 62 -6.08 7.83 -3.28
CA PHE A 62 -5.44 8.87 -2.45
C PHE A 62 -4.60 9.87 -3.26
N ASN A 63 -4.63 9.81 -4.60
CA ASN A 63 -3.90 10.74 -5.46
C ASN A 63 -4.29 12.19 -5.16
N ASP A 64 -3.32 13.08 -5.01
CA ASP A 64 -3.55 14.53 -4.89
C ASP A 64 -4.55 14.91 -3.78
N THR A 65 -4.67 14.10 -2.73
CA THR A 65 -5.56 14.37 -1.58
C THR A 65 -4.82 14.40 -0.25
N VAL A 66 -3.55 13.98 -0.21
CA VAL A 66 -2.80 13.83 1.04
C VAL A 66 -2.39 15.21 1.56
N SER A 67 -2.84 15.53 2.78
CA SER A 67 -2.53 16.81 3.44
C SER A 67 -1.68 16.66 4.70
N SER A 68 -1.62 15.46 5.29
CA SER A 68 -0.69 15.11 6.38
C SER A 68 -0.25 13.65 6.34
N ILE A 69 0.89 13.35 6.96
CA ILE A 69 1.51 12.02 6.91
C ILE A 69 2.29 11.73 8.20
N ASP A 70 2.09 10.55 8.76
CA ASP A 70 2.89 10.01 9.85
C ASP A 70 3.79 8.90 9.31
N VAL A 71 5.11 8.95 9.57
CA VAL A 71 6.05 7.94 9.06
C VAL A 71 7.01 7.48 10.15
N ASN A 72 7.36 6.20 10.06
CA ASN A 72 8.50 5.59 10.71
C ASN A 72 9.60 5.36 9.67
N GLY A 73 10.78 5.91 9.93
CA GLY A 73 11.89 5.93 8.97
C GLY A 73 11.79 7.06 7.95
N SER A 74 12.70 7.05 6.97
CA SER A 74 12.74 8.05 5.90
C SER A 74 11.89 7.60 4.72
N TRP A 75 11.05 8.49 4.22
CA TRP A 75 10.19 8.26 3.05
C TRP A 75 10.39 9.33 2.01
N GLU A 76 10.40 8.94 0.74
CA GLU A 76 10.32 9.85 -0.39
C GLU A 76 8.89 9.90 -0.89
N VAL A 77 8.36 11.11 -1.08
CA VAL A 77 7.05 11.38 -1.67
C VAL A 77 7.24 12.23 -2.92
N CYS A 78 6.54 11.90 -4.00
CA CYS A 78 6.70 12.55 -5.30
C CYS A 78 5.36 12.98 -5.89
N GLU A 79 5.37 14.07 -6.65
CA GLU A 79 4.16 14.67 -7.21
C GLU A 79 3.57 13.89 -8.40
N HIS A 80 4.36 13.04 -9.06
CA HIS A 80 3.89 12.20 -10.16
C HIS A 80 4.03 10.72 -9.84
N PRO A 81 3.30 9.85 -10.57
CA PRO A 81 3.48 8.39 -10.50
C PRO A 81 4.91 7.97 -10.87
N ASP A 82 5.28 6.79 -10.39
CA ASP A 82 6.59 6.14 -10.60
C ASP A 82 7.78 6.90 -10.01
N PHE A 83 7.58 7.63 -8.90
CA PHE A 83 8.61 8.42 -8.20
C PHE A 83 9.23 9.51 -9.08
N ARG A 84 8.39 10.24 -9.83
CA ARG A 84 8.81 11.28 -10.78
C ARG A 84 8.32 12.67 -10.36
N GLY A 85 8.83 13.67 -11.07
CA GLY A 85 8.53 15.08 -10.80
C GLY A 85 9.33 15.61 -9.62
N ARG A 86 8.77 16.60 -8.93
CA ARG A 86 9.29 17.06 -7.64
C ARG A 86 9.08 15.97 -6.59
N CYS A 87 10.14 15.63 -5.88
CA CYS A 87 10.11 14.75 -4.72
C CYS A 87 10.59 15.46 -3.47
N ALA A 88 10.10 15.02 -2.31
CA ALA A 88 10.51 15.49 -0.99
C ALA A 88 10.75 14.30 -0.07
N VAL A 89 11.68 14.45 0.87
CA VAL A 89 11.96 13.45 1.91
C VAL A 89 11.26 13.84 3.20
N ILE A 90 10.61 12.86 3.83
CA ILE A 90 9.89 12.98 5.09
C ILE A 90 10.46 11.96 6.05
N ASP A 91 11.03 12.42 7.16
CA ASP A 91 11.73 11.59 8.15
C ASP A 91 10.94 11.40 9.46
N GLY A 92 9.69 11.86 9.50
CA GLY A 92 8.82 11.74 10.66
C GLY A 92 7.45 12.39 10.48
N PRO A 93 6.64 12.47 11.55
CA PRO A 93 5.29 12.99 11.51
C PRO A 93 5.25 14.43 10.98
N THR A 94 4.45 14.65 9.93
CA THR A 94 4.29 15.94 9.27
C THR A 94 2.81 16.30 9.19
N ALA A 95 2.38 17.19 10.08
CA ALA A 95 0.98 17.61 10.22
C ALA A 95 0.47 18.51 9.07
N HIS A 96 1.38 19.16 8.34
CA HIS A 96 1.04 20.04 7.21
C HIS A 96 2.06 19.89 6.09
N LEU A 97 1.62 19.43 4.93
CA LEU A 97 2.47 19.24 3.75
C LEU A 97 2.70 20.52 2.93
N THR A 98 2.05 21.64 3.29
CA THR A 98 2.12 22.91 2.55
C THR A 98 3.55 23.45 2.43
N ARG A 99 4.36 23.32 3.50
CA ARG A 99 5.77 23.81 3.49
C ARG A 99 6.69 23.01 2.57
N LEU A 100 6.31 21.77 2.25
CA LEU A 100 7.03 20.90 1.32
C LEU A 100 6.48 21.05 -0.11
N HIS A 101 5.46 21.89 -0.32
CA HIS A 101 4.67 21.93 -1.55
C HIS A 101 4.10 20.56 -1.95
N MET A 102 3.82 19.70 -0.96
CA MET A 102 3.28 18.34 -1.20
C MET A 102 1.82 18.20 -0.78
N ASN A 103 1.22 19.26 -0.23
CA ASN A 103 -0.19 19.23 0.12
C ASN A 103 -1.04 19.01 -1.13
N ASP A 104 -1.85 17.96 -1.12
CA ASP A 104 -2.80 17.60 -2.18
C ASP A 104 -2.11 17.45 -3.55
N ASN A 105 -0.84 17.03 -3.57
CA ASN A 105 -0.07 16.84 -4.80
C ASN A 105 0.69 15.52 -4.86
N ILE A 106 0.67 14.69 -3.81
CA ILE A 106 1.43 13.44 -3.80
C ILE A 106 0.73 12.40 -4.67
N SER A 107 1.47 11.83 -5.62
CA SER A 107 1.00 10.76 -6.52
C SER A 107 1.81 9.46 -6.38
N SER A 108 2.99 9.46 -5.77
CA SER A 108 3.74 8.23 -5.44
C SER A 108 4.60 8.41 -4.19
N MET A 109 4.92 7.31 -3.51
CA MET A 109 5.77 7.34 -2.33
C MET A 109 6.48 6.02 -2.06
N ARG A 110 7.68 6.07 -1.49
CA ARG A 110 8.44 4.88 -1.13
C ARG A 110 9.27 5.10 0.13
N PRO A 111 9.52 4.03 0.90
CA PRO A 111 10.53 4.11 1.93
C PRO A 111 11.89 4.31 1.27
N LEU A 112 12.67 5.24 1.78
CA LEU A 112 14.09 5.29 1.50
C LEU A 112 14.74 4.27 2.42
N GLU A 113 15.57 3.38 1.87
CA GLU A 113 16.36 2.47 2.68
C GLU A 113 17.26 3.28 3.62
N GLY A 114 16.79 3.46 4.86
CA GLY A 114 17.64 3.86 5.95
C GLY A 114 18.69 2.79 6.13
N ARG A 115 19.96 3.19 6.18
CA ARG A 115 21.09 2.36 6.63
C ARG A 115 20.95 2.02 8.13
N GLY A 116 19.81 1.46 8.52
CA GLY A 116 19.43 1.10 9.87
C GLY A 116 19.78 -0.36 10.11
N ARG A 117 21.02 -0.56 10.56
CA ARG A 117 21.54 -1.74 11.27
C ARG A 117 21.07 -3.08 10.68
N ARG A 118 21.95 -3.68 9.88
CA ARG A 118 22.10 -5.14 9.86
C ARG A 118 22.25 -5.58 11.32
N VAL A 119 21.14 -5.94 11.97
CA VAL A 119 21.23 -6.84 13.12
C VAL A 119 21.70 -8.12 12.48
N ALA A 120 23.02 -8.33 12.52
CA ALA A 120 23.60 -9.61 12.17
C ALA A 120 22.91 -10.61 13.10
N HIS A 121 21.91 -11.31 12.58
CA HIS A 121 21.50 -12.57 13.15
C HIS A 121 22.78 -13.39 13.20
N ARG A 122 23.31 -13.54 14.40
CA ARG A 122 24.41 -14.47 14.67
C ARG A 122 23.99 -15.79 14.03
N ARG A 123 24.78 -16.21 13.05
CA ARG A 123 24.71 -17.56 12.51
C ARG A 123 25.05 -18.50 13.67
N ASP A 124 24.04 -18.96 14.39
CA ASP A 124 24.16 -20.19 15.16
C ASP A 124 24.08 -21.32 14.14
N GLY A 125 25.26 -21.64 13.61
CA GLY A 125 25.50 -22.75 12.72
C GLY A 125 25.32 -24.08 13.45
N ASP A 126 24.62 -24.97 12.77
CA ASP A 126 25.01 -26.35 12.52
C ASP A 126 25.15 -27.30 13.72
N ARG A 127 24.06 -28.01 14.02
CA ARG A 127 24.13 -29.47 14.25
C ARG A 127 23.04 -30.19 13.47
N ALA A 128 23.43 -30.62 12.27
CA ALA A 128 22.70 -31.56 11.45
C ALA A 128 22.73 -32.97 12.06
N HIS A 129 21.57 -33.58 12.22
CA HIS A 129 21.41 -35.04 12.19
C HIS A 129 20.17 -35.40 11.37
N GLY A 130 20.34 -36.38 10.49
CA GLY A 130 19.47 -36.62 9.33
C GLY A 130 18.13 -37.28 9.64
N ARG A 131 17.31 -37.42 8.59
CA ARG A 131 17.10 -38.71 7.90
C ARG A 131 16.30 -38.47 6.60
N ARG A 132 16.64 -39.28 5.60
CA ARG A 132 16.04 -39.34 4.27
C ARG A 132 14.55 -39.67 4.37
N GLY A 133 13.69 -38.77 3.89
CA GLY A 133 12.28 -39.02 3.59
C GLY A 133 12.07 -39.00 2.07
N ARG A 134 11.57 -40.11 1.55
CA ARG A 134 11.37 -40.44 0.13
C ARG A 134 9.88 -40.31 -0.19
N GLY A 135 9.51 -39.61 -1.27
CA GLY A 135 8.13 -39.44 -1.76
C GLY A 135 7.41 -38.25 -1.09
N ASN A 136 6.59 -37.45 -1.74
CA ASN A 136 5.78 -37.66 -2.94
C ASN A 136 5.60 -36.29 -3.64
N GLN A 137 5.62 -36.28 -4.98
CA GLN A 137 5.26 -35.15 -5.82
C GLN A 137 3.75 -34.91 -5.71
N GLY A 138 3.34 -34.31 -4.59
CA GLY A 138 2.01 -33.76 -4.43
C GLY A 138 1.97 -32.37 -5.05
N ASN A 139 1.19 -32.24 -6.11
CA ASN A 139 0.69 -30.99 -6.65
C ASN A 139 -0.05 -30.20 -5.55
N HIS A 140 0.68 -29.46 -4.71
CA HIS A 140 0.09 -28.52 -3.76
C HIS A 140 -0.14 -27.23 -4.52
N ARG A 141 -1.18 -27.28 -5.34
CA ARG A 141 -1.92 -26.13 -5.84
C ARG A 141 -1.93 -25.06 -4.74
N ALA A 142 -1.46 -23.87 -5.10
CA ALA A 142 -1.52 -22.69 -4.27
C ALA A 142 -2.98 -22.44 -3.83
N HIS A 143 -3.34 -22.84 -2.62
CA HIS A 143 -4.66 -22.63 -2.04
C HIS A 143 -4.52 -21.87 -0.71
N ASN A 144 -3.92 -20.68 -0.80
CA ASN A 144 -3.91 -19.64 0.24
C ASN A 144 -3.66 -18.28 -0.43
N GLN A 145 -4.14 -18.09 -1.66
CA GLN A 145 -4.07 -16.79 -2.31
C GLN A 145 -5.22 -15.92 -1.79
N GLY A 146 -5.15 -15.52 -0.52
CA GLY A 146 -5.85 -14.31 -0.11
C GLY A 146 -4.96 -13.14 -0.49
N ILE A 147 -5.46 -12.17 -1.29
CA ILE A 147 -5.57 -10.74 -0.98
C ILE A 147 -6.57 -10.12 -1.98
N ASP A 148 -7.48 -9.27 -1.51
CA ASP A 148 -7.94 -8.12 -2.32
C ASP A 148 -8.09 -6.90 -1.39
N GLY A 149 -7.07 -6.04 -1.38
CA GLY A 149 -6.88 -4.91 -0.45
C GLY A 149 -7.76 -3.69 -0.76
N ARG A 150 -8.83 -3.85 -1.55
CA ARG A 150 -9.76 -2.78 -1.92
C ARG A 150 -10.96 -2.62 -0.99
N HIS A 151 -11.13 -3.56 -0.07
CA HIS A 151 -12.36 -3.69 0.70
C HIS A 151 -12.18 -3.43 2.19
N THR A 152 -11.12 -2.77 2.66
CA THR A 152 -10.97 -2.50 4.10
C THR A 152 -10.39 -1.15 4.44
N VAL A 153 -10.95 -0.48 5.44
CA VAL A 153 -10.44 0.78 6.03
C VAL A 153 -9.88 0.49 7.41
N PHE A 154 -8.67 1.00 7.68
CA PHE A 154 -7.98 0.84 8.95
C PHE A 154 -8.22 2.03 9.88
N PHE A 155 -8.56 1.75 11.13
CA PHE A 155 -8.79 2.73 12.18
C PHE A 155 -7.88 2.48 13.37
N PRO A 156 -6.76 3.20 13.48
CA PRO A 156 -5.94 3.16 14.68
C PRO A 156 -6.65 3.90 15.81
N ARG A 157 -6.76 3.24 16.96
CA ARG A 157 -7.41 3.73 18.20
C ARG A 157 -8.82 4.29 17.93
N PRO A 158 -9.76 3.44 17.48
CA PRO A 158 -11.07 3.86 17.03
C PRO A 158 -11.84 4.59 18.13
N ARG A 159 -12.54 5.66 17.73
CA ARG A 159 -13.46 6.42 18.55
C ARG A 159 -14.85 6.33 17.95
N ASP A 160 -15.87 6.15 18.79
CA ASP A 160 -17.25 6.16 18.34
C ASP A 160 -17.72 7.58 17.94
N ALA A 161 -18.97 7.70 17.50
CA ALA A 161 -19.57 8.98 17.11
C ALA A 161 -19.60 10.03 18.23
N TYR A 162 -19.46 9.61 19.50
CA TYR A 162 -19.41 10.49 20.68
C TYR A 162 -17.98 10.90 21.04
N GLY A 163 -16.97 10.35 20.35
CA GLY A 163 -15.56 10.59 20.61
C GLY A 163 -14.96 9.69 21.67
N ASP A 164 -15.71 8.73 22.21
CA ASP A 164 -15.25 7.78 23.21
C ASP A 164 -14.50 6.61 22.56
N ARG A 165 -13.52 6.05 23.30
CA ARG A 165 -12.77 4.90 22.79
C ARG A 165 -13.68 3.68 22.74
N VAL A 166 -13.68 2.98 21.62
CA VAL A 166 -14.54 1.81 21.42
C VAL A 166 -14.12 0.67 22.37
N PRO A 167 -15.00 0.16 23.24
CA PRO A 167 -14.67 -0.92 24.16
C PRO A 167 -14.34 -2.22 23.42
N VAL A 168 -13.46 -3.06 24.00
CA VAL A 168 -13.12 -4.35 23.38
C VAL A 168 -14.37 -5.21 23.17
N GLY A 169 -14.50 -5.77 21.97
CA GLY A 169 -15.63 -6.63 21.64
C GLY A 169 -15.86 -6.68 20.14
N ARG A 170 -16.15 -7.87 19.61
CA ARG A 170 -16.40 -8.04 18.17
C ARG A 170 -17.69 -7.31 17.75
N GLY A 171 -18.69 -7.27 18.62
CA GLY A 171 -19.92 -6.49 18.40
C GLY A 171 -19.64 -5.00 18.30
N ASN A 172 -18.83 -4.46 19.21
CA ASN A 172 -18.46 -3.04 19.21
C ASN A 172 -17.61 -2.66 18.00
N ALA A 173 -16.69 -3.53 17.57
CA ALA A 173 -15.91 -3.31 16.35
C ALA A 173 -16.81 -3.26 15.11
N ASN A 174 -17.79 -4.18 15.00
CA ASN A 174 -18.75 -4.17 13.90
C ASN A 174 -19.63 -2.92 13.92
N GLN A 175 -20.12 -2.53 15.10
CA GLN A 175 -20.96 -1.34 15.26
C GLN A 175 -20.18 -0.08 14.84
N PHE A 176 -18.95 0.06 15.33
CA PHE A 176 -18.05 1.14 14.94
C PHE A 176 -17.89 1.22 13.42
N CYS A 177 -17.66 0.09 12.74
CA CYS A 177 -17.55 0.10 11.28
C CYS A 177 -18.84 0.54 10.60
N GLN A 178 -20.00 0.09 11.07
CA GLN A 178 -21.31 0.49 10.54
C GLN A 178 -21.57 1.99 10.75
N ASP A 179 -21.20 2.53 11.91
CA ASP A 179 -21.35 3.96 12.23
C ASP A 179 -20.49 4.85 11.31
N MET A 180 -19.35 4.33 10.85
CA MET A 180 -18.48 5.02 9.88
C MET A 180 -18.95 4.84 8.41
N GLY A 181 -20.12 4.25 8.18
CA GLY A 181 -20.66 4.01 6.85
C GLY A 181 -19.96 2.87 6.08
N LEU A 182 -19.34 1.95 6.82
CA LEU A 182 -18.59 0.83 6.29
C LEU A 182 -19.30 -0.50 6.57
N GLY A 183 -18.83 -1.57 5.94
CA GLY A 183 -19.25 -2.94 6.21
C GLY A 183 -18.80 -3.45 7.60
N ARG A 184 -18.79 -4.77 7.78
CA ARG A 184 -18.44 -5.38 9.08
C ARG A 184 -16.95 -5.22 9.43
N ALA A 185 -16.59 -5.32 10.71
CA ALA A 185 -15.20 -5.47 11.10
C ALA A 185 -14.66 -6.84 10.63
N VAL A 186 -13.55 -6.81 9.90
CA VAL A 186 -12.81 -8.01 9.49
C VAL A 186 -11.65 -8.31 10.44
N TYR A 187 -11.18 -7.30 11.17
CA TYR A 187 -10.18 -7.43 12.23
C TYR A 187 -10.42 -6.39 13.32
N ALA A 188 -10.08 -6.74 14.56
CA ALA A 188 -10.15 -5.85 15.70
C ALA A 188 -9.10 -6.27 16.74
N ASP A 189 -8.08 -5.43 16.93
CA ASP A 189 -7.06 -5.64 17.95
C ASP A 189 -7.60 -5.29 19.34
N ARG A 190 -7.21 -6.10 20.32
CA ARG A 190 -7.71 -6.01 21.69
C ARG A 190 -6.68 -5.38 22.60
N GLY A 191 -6.94 -4.14 23.01
CA GLY A 191 -6.28 -3.54 24.16
C GLY A 191 -6.82 -4.05 25.50
N ARG A 192 -6.44 -3.37 26.59
CA ARG A 192 -6.85 -3.75 27.96
C ARG A 192 -8.34 -3.55 28.27
N ARG A 193 -8.95 -2.52 27.68
CA ARG A 193 -10.37 -2.17 27.89
C ARG A 193 -11.05 -1.73 26.59
N ASN A 194 -10.26 -1.18 25.66
CA ASN A 194 -10.72 -0.63 24.40
C ASN A 194 -9.95 -1.25 23.23
N LEU A 195 -10.55 -1.19 22.05
CA LEU A 195 -9.92 -1.58 20.80
C LEU A 195 -8.73 -0.66 20.52
N THR A 196 -7.64 -1.28 20.09
CA THR A 196 -6.41 -0.60 19.70
C THR A 196 -6.42 -0.31 18.21
N ASP A 197 -6.94 -1.25 17.41
CA ASP A 197 -6.98 -1.14 15.96
C ASP A 197 -8.20 -1.88 15.42
N VAL A 198 -8.82 -1.36 14.34
CA VAL A 198 -9.95 -2.03 13.66
C VAL A 198 -9.77 -1.94 12.15
N LEU A 199 -10.00 -3.04 11.44
CA LEU A 199 -10.19 -3.05 9.99
C LEU A 199 -11.67 -3.27 9.69
N CYS A 200 -12.28 -2.30 9.03
CA CYS A 200 -13.67 -2.33 8.61
C CYS A 200 -13.77 -2.69 7.14
N ALA A 201 -14.69 -3.57 6.75
CA ALA A 201 -14.95 -3.84 5.33
C ALA A 201 -15.51 -2.59 4.64
N LYS A 202 -15.20 -2.35 3.36
CA LYS A 202 -15.79 -1.29 2.54
C LYS A 202 -16.87 -1.86 1.62
#